data_AF-A0AAU7A8P2-F1
#
_entry.id   AF-A0AAU7A8P2-F1
#
_cell.length_a   1.000
_cell.length_b   1.000
_cell.length_c   1.000
_cell.angle_alpha   90.00
_cell.angle_beta   90.00
_cell.angle_gamma   90.00
#
_symmetry.space_group_name_H-M   'P 1'
#
loop_
_entity.id
_entity.type
_entity.pdbx_description
1 polymer ?
#
loop_
_entity_poly.entity_id
_entity_poly.type
_entity_poly.pdbx_seq_one_letter_code
_entity_poly.pdbx_strand_id
1 'polypeptide(L)'
;MVKSRLCIVISPPIKARPGLCTVIPLSQSMPNQIQKYHCEIQIPFQMPRRWGNDPRWVKGDMVCAVGCHRVDLLRLGKDSSGKRSYQLNTLSSIDLREISNCVLHGLGIPPFT
;
A
#
# COMPACT_ATOMS: atom_id res chain seq x y z
N MET A 1 3.12 -6.26 -16.80
CA MET A 1 2.48 -6.24 -15.47
C MET A 1 0.96 -6.27 -15.66
N VAL A 2 0.34 -7.46 -15.64
CA VAL A 2 -1.03 -7.69 -16.17
C VAL A 2 -2.12 -7.70 -15.09
N LYS A 3 -1.78 -7.81 -13.79
CA LYS A 3 -2.74 -7.96 -12.68
C LYS A 3 -2.78 -6.73 -11.77
N SER A 4 -3.97 -6.17 -11.54
CA SER A 4 -4.20 -5.13 -10.53
C SER A 4 -3.97 -5.69 -9.13
N ARG A 5 -3.25 -4.94 -8.29
CA ARG A 5 -2.95 -5.31 -6.91
C ARG A 5 -3.20 -4.12 -6.00
N LEU A 6 -3.47 -4.40 -4.72
CA LEU A 6 -3.40 -3.37 -3.70
C LEU A 6 -1.93 -2.94 -3.55
N CYS A 7 -1.73 -1.65 -3.27
CA CYS A 7 -0.43 -1.09 -2.98
C CYS A 7 -0.57 -0.02 -1.90
N ILE A 8 0.52 0.22 -1.18
CA ILE A 8 0.63 1.28 -0.20
C ILE A 8 1.44 2.40 -0.82
N VAL A 9 0.92 3.63 -0.79
CA VAL A 9 1.68 4.82 -1.14
C VAL A 9 2.60 5.15 0.04
N ILE A 10 3.91 5.16 -0.20
CA ILE A 10 4.93 5.40 0.82
C ILE A 10 5.62 6.76 0.68
N SER A 11 5.44 7.44 -0.46
CA SER A 11 5.96 8.80 -0.65
C SER A 11 4.99 9.84 -0.08
N PRO A 12 5.49 10.91 0.56
CA PRO A 12 4.68 12.10 0.78
C PRO A 12 4.32 12.77 -0.56
N PRO A 13 3.37 13.73 -0.57
CA PRO A 13 3.15 14.58 -1.73
C PRO A 13 4.42 15.39 -2.04
N ILE A 14 5.03 15.13 -3.21
CA ILE A 14 6.29 15.78 -3.60
C ILE A 14 6.01 16.76 -4.73
N LYS A 15 6.06 18.06 -4.41
CA LYS A 15 5.69 19.16 -5.33
C LYS A 15 6.44 19.12 -6.67
N ALA A 16 7.72 18.73 -6.64
CA ALA A 16 8.57 18.65 -7.83
C ALA A 16 8.28 17.42 -8.73
N ARG A 17 7.33 16.54 -8.35
CA ARG A 17 6.97 15.33 -9.09
C ARG A 17 5.45 15.20 -9.23
N PRO A 18 4.79 16.15 -9.92
CA PRO A 18 3.34 16.12 -10.08
C PRO A 18 2.89 14.86 -10.82
N GLY A 19 1.78 14.27 -10.36
CA GLY A 19 1.20 13.10 -11.01
C GLY A 19 1.98 11.79 -10.80
N LEU A 20 2.96 11.76 -9.88
CA LEU A 20 3.67 10.55 -9.48
C LEU A 20 3.48 10.25 -7.99
N CYS A 21 3.50 8.96 -7.65
CA CYS A 21 3.64 8.50 -6.28
C CYS A 21 4.57 7.28 -6.21
N THR A 22 5.24 7.09 -5.07
CA THR A 22 6.03 5.89 -4.81
C THR A 22 5.18 4.90 -4.02
N VAL A 23 5.12 3.66 -4.50
CA VAL A 23 4.31 2.60 -3.93
C VAL A 23 5.11 1.34 -3.65
N ILE A 24 4.56 0.50 -2.79
CA ILE A 24 4.94 -0.91 -2.63
C ILE A 24 3.69 -1.79 -2.77
N PRO A 25 3.76 -2.96 -3.42
CA PRO A 25 2.62 -3.83 -3.60
C PRO A 25 2.33 -4.67 -2.36
N LEU A 26 1.07 -5.08 -2.24
CA LEU A 26 0.59 -6.04 -1.25
C LEU A 26 0.26 -7.39 -1.90
N SER A 27 0.52 -8.48 -1.18
CA SER A 27 0.22 -9.85 -1.57
C SER A 27 -0.77 -10.49 -0.60
N GLN A 28 -1.67 -11.33 -1.12
CA GLN A 28 -2.47 -12.24 -0.29
C GLN A 28 -1.71 -13.51 0.08
N SER A 29 -0.75 -13.89 -0.74
CA SER A 29 0.03 -15.10 -0.55
C SER A 29 1.19 -14.83 0.41
N MET A 30 1.30 -15.67 1.43
CA MET A 30 2.46 -15.73 2.32
C MET A 30 3.73 -16.00 1.49
N PRO A 31 4.86 -15.33 1.79
CA PRO A 31 6.15 -15.65 1.18
C PRO A 31 6.59 -17.08 1.50
N ASN A 32 7.22 -17.77 0.55
CA ASN A 32 7.82 -19.10 0.81
C ASN A 32 8.87 -19.03 1.93
N GLN A 33 9.62 -17.95 1.97
CA GLN A 33 10.52 -17.61 3.07
C GLN A 33 10.25 -16.16 3.48
N ILE A 34 9.90 -15.97 4.75
CA ILE A 34 9.72 -14.64 5.32
C ILE A 34 11.10 -13.99 5.44
N GLN A 35 11.17 -12.74 4.99
CA GLN A 35 12.39 -11.94 4.92
C GLN A 35 12.14 -10.63 5.65
N LYS A 36 13.19 -9.89 6.00
CA LYS A 36 13.05 -8.63 6.75
C LYS A 36 12.29 -7.53 6.00
N TYR A 37 12.17 -7.64 4.68
CA TYR A 37 11.37 -6.75 3.84
C TYR A 37 9.91 -7.21 3.68
N HIS A 38 9.50 -8.22 4.45
CA HIS A 38 8.11 -8.68 4.55
C HIS A 38 7.59 -8.45 5.97
N CYS A 39 6.36 -7.95 6.06
CA CYS A 39 5.52 -8.05 7.25
C CYS A 39 4.09 -8.35 6.81
N GLU A 40 3.29 -8.92 7.72
CA GLU A 40 1.87 -9.13 7.51
C GLU A 40 1.11 -8.01 8.20
N ILE A 41 0.17 -7.40 7.47
CA ILE A 41 -0.66 -6.30 7.98
C ILE A 41 -2.14 -6.65 7.91
N GLN A 42 -2.89 -6.18 8.90
CA GLN A 42 -4.34 -6.11 8.86
C GLN A 42 -4.76 -4.74 8.36
N ILE A 43 -5.76 -4.69 7.48
CA ILE A 43 -6.31 -3.41 7.02
C ILE A 43 -7.38 -2.98 8.02
N PRO A 44 -7.19 -1.89 8.80
CA PRO A 44 -8.05 -1.56 9.95
C PRO A 44 -9.31 -0.78 9.55
N PHE A 45 -9.67 -0.80 8.27
CA PHE A 45 -10.77 -0.03 7.73
C PHE A 45 -11.48 -0.80 6.62
N GLN A 46 -12.71 -0.39 6.31
CA GLN A 46 -13.54 -1.07 5.33
C GLN A 46 -12.91 -1.02 3.93
N MET A 47 -12.63 -2.18 3.36
CA MET A 47 -12.23 -2.30 1.95
C MET A 47 -13.42 -2.51 1.02
N PRO A 48 -13.30 -2.13 -0.27
CA PRO A 48 -14.25 -2.53 -1.29
C PRO A 48 -14.40 -4.06 -1.34
N ARG A 49 -15.63 -4.56 -1.55
CA ARG A 49 -15.95 -6.01 -1.57
C ARG A 49 -15.01 -6.84 -2.45
N ARG A 50 -14.58 -6.31 -3.60
CA ARG A 50 -13.66 -7.00 -4.53
C ARG A 50 -12.29 -7.31 -3.93
N TRP A 51 -11.88 -6.55 -2.91
CA TRP A 51 -10.57 -6.65 -2.29
C TRP A 51 -10.62 -7.40 -0.96
N GLY A 52 -11.74 -7.37 -0.23
CA GLY A 52 -11.85 -7.98 1.10
C GLY A 52 -10.96 -7.32 2.15
N ASN A 53 -11.03 -7.82 3.39
CA ASN A 53 -10.25 -7.32 4.54
C ASN A 53 -9.25 -8.36 5.06
N ASP A 54 -8.99 -9.46 4.34
CA ASP A 54 -8.04 -10.47 4.84
C ASP A 54 -6.62 -9.88 4.98
N PRO A 55 -5.77 -10.53 5.78
CA PRO A 55 -4.39 -10.11 5.98
C PRO A 55 -3.63 -10.00 4.65
N ARG A 56 -2.64 -9.10 4.61
CA ARG A 56 -1.82 -8.87 3.41
C ARG A 56 -0.35 -8.81 3.78
N TRP A 57 0.47 -9.36 2.90
CA TRP A 57 1.92 -9.33 3.00
C TRP A 57 2.49 -8.13 2.24
N VAL A 58 3.22 -7.30 2.95
CA VAL A 58 4.00 -6.18 2.42
C VAL A 58 5.19 -6.72 1.63
N LYS A 59 5.44 -6.17 0.44
CA LYS A 59 6.61 -6.46 -0.39
C LYS A 59 7.54 -5.25 -0.43
N GLY A 60 8.29 -5.04 0.65
CA GLY A 60 9.12 -3.85 0.86
C GLY A 60 10.31 -3.73 -0.11
N ASP A 61 10.73 -4.84 -0.71
CA ASP A 61 11.74 -4.91 -1.77
C ASP A 61 11.24 -4.40 -3.14
N MET A 62 9.92 -4.33 -3.34
CA MET A 62 9.30 -3.99 -4.62
C MET A 62 8.87 -2.52 -4.70
N VAL A 63 9.79 -1.59 -4.46
CA VAL A 63 9.51 -0.15 -4.50
C VAL A 63 9.40 0.34 -5.95
N CYS A 64 8.32 1.06 -6.27
CA CYS A 64 8.08 1.58 -7.62
C CYS A 64 7.51 3.00 -7.60
N ALA A 65 8.07 3.89 -8.42
CA ALA A 65 7.44 5.16 -8.74
C ALA A 65 6.46 4.96 -9.90
N VAL A 66 5.19 5.28 -9.68
CA VAL A 66 4.11 5.08 -10.65
C VAL A 66 3.38 6.39 -10.93
N GLY A 67 2.87 6.53 -12.15
CA GLY A 67 1.98 7.64 -12.48
C GLY A 67 0.61 7.47 -11.84
N CYS A 68 -0.01 8.58 -11.41
CA CYS A 68 -1.35 8.58 -10.83
C CYS A 68 -2.40 7.96 -11.78
N HIS A 69 -2.17 8.01 -13.09
CA HIS A 69 -3.02 7.36 -14.11
C HIS A 69 -2.93 5.82 -14.11
N ARG A 70 -1.99 5.23 -13.35
CA ARG A 70 -1.79 3.78 -13.21
C ARG A 70 -2.36 3.24 -11.89
N VAL A 71 -2.86 4.10 -11.02
CA VAL A 71 -3.40 3.75 -9.71
C VAL A 71 -4.84 4.25 -9.58
N ASP A 72 -5.65 3.49 -8.86
CA ASP A 72 -7.04 3.84 -8.57
C ASP A 72 -7.24 3.98 -7.07
N LEU A 73 -8.03 4.97 -6.67
CA LEU A 73 -8.54 5.03 -5.31
C LEU A 73 -9.50 3.86 -5.03
N LEU A 74 -9.51 3.41 -3.78
CA LEU A 74 -10.38 2.35 -3.30
C LEU A 74 -11.83 2.83 -3.23
N ARG A 75 -12.63 2.49 -4.24
CA ARG A 75 -14.03 2.91 -4.35
C ARG A 75 -14.96 2.05 -3.49
N LEU A 76 -15.66 2.67 -2.54
CA LEU A 76 -16.65 2.03 -1.65
C LEU A 76 -18.06 1.97 -2.25
N GLY A 77 -18.33 2.75 -3.30
CA GLY A 77 -19.60 2.74 -4.00
C GLY A 77 -20.06 4.14 -4.38
N LYS A 78 -21.32 4.45 -4.08
CA LYS A 78 -21.91 5.78 -4.14
C LYS A 78 -22.62 6.08 -2.81
N ASP A 79 -22.62 7.33 -2.38
CA ASP A 79 -23.43 7.78 -1.25
C ASP A 79 -24.90 8.00 -1.66
N SER A 80 -25.73 8.44 -0.71
CA SER A 80 -27.16 8.72 -0.93
C SER A 80 -27.42 9.81 -1.99
N SER A 81 -26.44 10.67 -2.29
CA SER A 81 -26.53 11.70 -3.33
C SER A 81 -26.09 11.19 -4.72
N GLY A 82 -25.62 9.94 -4.81
CA GLY A 82 -25.09 9.35 -6.03
C GLY A 82 -23.62 9.70 -6.32
N LYS A 83 -22.95 10.45 -5.44
CA LYS A 83 -21.53 10.79 -5.54
C LYS A 83 -20.65 9.58 -5.19
N ARG A 84 -19.51 9.43 -5.87
CA ARG A 84 -18.57 8.32 -5.61
C ARG A 84 -17.96 8.47 -4.21
N SER A 85 -18.04 7.40 -3.41
CA SER A 85 -17.39 7.30 -2.11
C SER A 85 -16.11 6.46 -2.20
N TYR A 86 -15.08 6.86 -1.48
CA TYR A 86 -13.75 6.25 -1.47
C TYR A 86 -13.28 5.98 -0.04
N GLN A 87 -12.45 4.96 0.14
CA GLN A 87 -11.72 4.73 1.38
C GLN A 87 -10.53 5.69 1.44
N LEU A 88 -10.52 6.56 2.46
CA LEU A 88 -9.51 7.59 2.67
C LEU A 88 -8.76 7.45 4.02
N ASN A 89 -9.17 6.50 4.87
CA ASN A 89 -8.46 6.19 6.09
C ASN A 89 -7.08 5.62 5.74
N THR A 90 -6.10 5.94 6.58
CA THR A 90 -4.72 5.48 6.45
C THR A 90 -4.41 4.41 7.47
N LEU A 91 -3.33 3.67 7.22
CA LEU A 91 -2.73 2.83 8.25
C LEU A 91 -2.21 3.69 9.41
N SER A 92 -2.04 3.07 10.58
CA SER A 92 -1.52 3.79 11.74
C SER A 92 -0.06 4.20 11.53
N SER A 93 0.42 5.18 12.30
CA SER A 93 1.84 5.56 12.25
C SER A 93 2.77 4.41 12.67
N ILE A 94 2.30 3.51 13.53
CA ILE A 94 3.03 2.31 13.95
C ILE A 94 3.18 1.34 12.78
N ASP A 95 2.08 1.01 12.10
CA ASP A 95 2.11 0.13 10.91
C ASP A 95 2.98 0.75 9.81
N LEU A 96 2.82 2.05 9.54
CA LEU A 96 3.60 2.76 8.52
C LEU A 96 5.10 2.75 8.84
N ARG A 97 5.47 2.79 10.12
CA ARG A 97 6.86 2.67 10.56
C ARG A 97 7.41 1.28 10.32
N GLU A 98 6.66 0.23 10.64
CA GLU A 98 7.05 -1.15 10.35
C GLU A 98 7.20 -1.39 8.85
N ILE A 99 6.23 -0.94 8.06
CA ILE A 99 6.28 -0.98 6.59
C ILE A 99 7.52 -0.25 6.06
N SER A 100 7.84 0.92 6.62
CA SER A 100 9.03 1.67 6.22
C SER A 100 10.30 0.90 6.54
N ASN A 101 10.37 0.22 7.69
CA ASN A 101 11.49 -0.66 8.02
C ASN A 101 11.62 -1.84 7.06
N CYS A 102 10.51 -2.43 6.60
CA CYS A 102 10.53 -3.43 5.54
C CYS A 102 11.12 -2.87 4.24
N VAL A 103 10.76 -1.65 3.86
CA VAL A 103 11.33 -0.98 2.68
C VAL A 103 12.83 -0.75 2.84
N LEU A 104 13.26 -0.24 4.00
CA LEU A 104 14.68 -0.02 4.30
C LEU A 104 15.47 -1.33 4.21
N HIS A 105 14.95 -2.41 4.79
CA HIS A 105 15.54 -3.74 4.65
C HIS A 105 15.63 -4.22 3.20
N GLY A 106 14.60 -3.97 2.38
CA GLY A 106 14.58 -4.32 0.96
C GLY A 106 15.63 -3.54 0.15
N LEU A 107 15.96 -2.34 0.59
CA LEU A 107 16.98 -1.46 -0.02
C LEU A 107 18.38 -1.63 0.59
N GLY A 108 18.55 -2.49 1.60
CA GLY A 108 19.83 -2.67 2.30
C GLY A 108 20.20 -1.51 3.24
N ILE A 109 19.23 -0.72 3.66
CA ILE A 109 19.41 0.44 4.55
C ILE A 109 19.06 0.03 5.99
N PRO A 110 19.79 0.51 7.02
CA PRO A 110 19.43 0.28 8.42
C PRO A 110 18.01 0.77 8.73
N PRO A 111 17.20 0.01 9.49
CA PRO A 111 15.84 0.40 9.85
C PRO A 111 15.84 1.53 10.88
N PHE A 112 14.68 2.14 11.09
CA PHE A 112 14.44 3.06 12.20
C PHE A 112 14.46 2.31 13.53
N THR A 113 15.26 2.80 14.49
CA THR A 113 15.36 2.33 15.89
C THR A 113 14.19 2.77 16.73
#